data_AF-A0A3A8YIG9-F1
#
_entry.id   AF-A0A3A8YIG9-F1
#
_cell.length_a   1.000
_cell.length_b   1.000
_cell.length_c   1.000
_cell.angle_alpha   90.00
_cell.angle_beta   90.00
_cell.angle_gamma   90.00
#
_symmetry.space_group_name_H-M   'P 1'
#
loop_
_entity.id
_entity.type
_entity.pdbx_description
1 polymer ?
#
loop_
_entity_poly.entity_id
_entity_poly.type
_entity_poly.pdbx_seq_one_letter_code
_entity_poly.pdbx_strand_id
1 'polypeptide(L)'
;MITVTVQNHSHFATLTFPCSENELEKKLEELDRWDETNFTLFVDKVSEPEELSVLQDRFIDLDEVNYLAKRMDSFDRNEKKQFFAAASQCGFMQVKDLINLTFNLSRFTLVQDLSSMESVGRLHQLTLSGGLGEEDMEPSVFAEIGRELLESGRGKITEYGILFVNEEIPFDEVYDGQVFPEYYHEKCLCTAMIEVGDKTEYAYLPCDEKAIEKAFRRLGSSDFSYDRVLIVNSEVNGRTWDSRLQAVLEDEGLFLVNELLGAVNRFQTQEEWDKLSAMAELAGVSDSKSLMKLAEYMESFAFIPEVQDQEDLARYWIRERIEYDIYPELEDYFLYEQFGEQIENDTEGMFLPEGGYVYVEDGHSIEEFLQDEENLMMGGI
;
A
#
# COMPACT_ATOMS: atom_id res chain seq x y z
N MET A 1 11.03 4.76 14.55
CA MET A 1 9.95 5.44 15.29
C MET A 1 10.39 6.82 15.74
N ILE A 2 9.45 7.78 15.78
CA ILE A 2 9.63 9.15 16.27
C ILE A 2 8.51 9.45 17.26
N THR A 3 8.83 9.81 18.49
CA THR A 3 7.85 10.12 19.54
C THR A 3 7.94 11.59 19.93
N VAL A 4 6.85 12.33 19.76
CA VAL A 4 6.77 13.76 20.07
C VAL A 4 5.57 14.04 20.97
N THR A 5 5.72 15.00 21.88
CA THR A 5 4.62 15.61 22.62
C THR A 5 4.33 16.95 21.99
N VAL A 6 3.11 17.11 21.52
CA VAL A 6 2.64 18.34 20.89
C VAL A 6 1.65 19.06 21.79
N GLN A 7 1.59 20.37 21.62
CA GLN A 7 0.75 21.26 22.40
C GLN A 7 -0.23 21.99 21.49
N ASN A 8 -1.49 22.04 21.92
CA ASN A 8 -2.49 22.96 21.40
C ASN A 8 -3.11 23.72 22.58
N HIS A 9 -2.92 25.03 22.64
CA HIS A 9 -3.36 25.87 23.77
C HIS A 9 -2.88 25.30 25.13
N SER A 10 -3.79 24.77 25.95
CA SER A 10 -3.49 24.14 27.26
C SER A 10 -3.45 22.61 27.22
N HIS A 11 -3.68 22.00 26.06
CA HIS A 11 -3.74 20.56 25.87
C HIS A 11 -2.42 20.02 25.32
N PHE A 12 -2.04 18.85 25.79
CA PHE A 12 -0.83 18.14 25.37
C PHE A 12 -1.20 16.70 25.00
N ALA A 13 -0.61 16.20 23.93
CA ALA A 13 -0.75 14.81 23.51
C ALA A 13 0.60 14.27 23.04
N THR A 14 0.88 13.03 23.40
CA THR A 14 2.07 12.31 22.90
C THR A 14 1.67 11.42 21.73
N LEU A 15 2.36 11.61 20.60
CA LEU A 15 2.22 10.84 19.38
C LEU A 15 3.50 10.05 19.11
N THR A 16 3.32 8.84 18.59
CA THR A 16 4.42 7.97 18.15
C THR A 16 4.21 7.66 16.68
N PHE A 17 5.21 7.99 15.86
CA PHE A 17 5.20 7.79 14.42
C PHE A 17 6.14 6.64 14.01
N PRO A 18 5.85 5.92 12.90
CA PRO A 18 4.68 6.10 12.05
C PRO A 18 3.39 5.64 12.75
N CYS A 19 2.26 6.27 12.42
CA CYS A 19 0.94 5.92 12.92
C CYS A 19 -0.14 6.00 11.82
N SER A 20 -1.26 5.32 12.06
CA SER A 20 -2.45 5.38 11.20
C SER A 20 -3.20 6.71 11.31
N GLU A 21 -4.07 7.01 10.34
CA GLU A 21 -4.90 8.23 10.36
C GLU A 21 -5.86 8.20 11.56
N ASN A 22 -6.46 7.05 11.85
CA ASN A 22 -7.34 6.85 13.00
C ASN A 22 -6.63 7.11 14.34
N GLU A 23 -5.36 6.69 14.49
CA GLU A 23 -4.57 6.99 15.68
C GLU A 23 -4.24 8.48 15.79
N LEU A 24 -3.87 9.11 14.67
CA LEU A 24 -3.60 10.54 14.61
C LEU A 24 -4.84 11.36 14.99
N GLU A 25 -6.01 11.01 14.47
CA GLU A 25 -7.28 11.66 14.79
C GLU A 25 -7.64 11.57 16.27
N LYS A 26 -7.57 10.37 16.85
CA LYS A 26 -7.81 10.19 18.29
C LYS A 26 -6.90 11.09 19.13
N LYS A 27 -5.66 11.29 18.70
CA LYS A 27 -4.72 12.21 19.35
C LYS A 27 -5.03 13.69 19.11
N LEU A 28 -5.58 14.04 17.96
CA LEU A 28 -6.05 15.40 17.67
C LEU A 28 -7.32 15.76 18.45
N GLU A 29 -8.21 14.79 18.69
CA GLU A 29 -9.38 14.93 19.57
C GLU A 29 -8.97 15.24 21.01
N GLU A 30 -7.93 14.55 21.54
CA GLU A 30 -7.35 14.84 22.86
C GLU A 30 -6.85 16.30 22.99
N LEU A 31 -6.50 16.93 21.86
CA LEU A 31 -5.99 18.30 21.76
C LEU A 31 -7.06 19.37 21.53
N ASP A 32 -8.36 19.00 21.53
CA ASP A 32 -9.48 19.90 21.25
C ASP A 32 -9.34 20.60 19.87
N ARG A 33 -8.84 19.87 18.88
CA ARG A 33 -8.73 20.35 17.49
C ARG A 33 -9.85 19.81 16.63
N TRP A 34 -10.68 20.72 16.15
CA TRP A 34 -11.73 20.44 15.15
C TRP A 34 -11.35 20.85 13.72
N ASP A 35 -10.19 21.47 13.54
CA ASP A 35 -9.72 21.87 12.22
C ASP A 35 -8.87 20.75 11.59
N GLU A 36 -9.51 19.95 10.75
CA GLU A 36 -8.94 18.85 9.97
C GLU A 36 -8.07 19.32 8.78
N THR A 37 -7.91 20.64 8.58
CA THR A 37 -7.21 21.18 7.40
C THR A 37 -5.77 21.64 7.68
N ASN A 38 -5.36 21.68 8.94
CA ASN A 38 -4.02 22.14 9.32
C ASN A 38 -3.40 21.17 10.32
N PHE A 39 -2.40 20.37 9.93
CA PHE A 39 -1.74 19.43 10.85
C PHE A 39 -0.47 19.99 11.48
N THR A 40 -0.25 21.31 11.38
CA THR A 40 0.87 21.99 12.02
C THR A 40 0.61 22.19 13.51
N LEU A 41 1.46 21.63 14.36
CA LEU A 41 1.37 21.73 15.82
C LEU A 41 2.70 22.10 16.46
N PHE A 42 2.63 22.77 17.61
CA PHE A 42 3.82 23.11 18.38
C PHE A 42 4.33 21.88 19.12
N VAL A 43 5.61 21.58 18.99
CA VAL A 43 6.28 20.48 19.68
C VAL A 43 6.81 20.96 21.02
N ASP A 44 6.21 20.51 22.10
CA ASP A 44 6.70 20.73 23.47
C ASP A 44 7.95 19.89 23.73
N LYS A 45 7.94 18.62 23.29
CA LYS A 45 9.05 17.70 23.56
C LYS A 45 9.20 16.63 22.49
N VAL A 46 10.44 16.38 22.08
CA VAL A 46 10.83 15.18 21.33
C VAL A 46 11.37 14.17 22.32
N SER A 47 10.73 13.01 22.42
CA SER A 47 11.10 11.96 23.39
C SER A 47 12.06 10.94 22.80
N GLU A 48 11.90 10.59 21.54
CA GLU A 48 12.75 9.64 20.84
C GLU A 48 12.62 9.84 19.33
N PRO A 49 13.70 9.73 18.54
CA PRO A 49 15.11 9.74 18.94
C PRO A 49 15.54 11.12 19.48
N GLU A 50 16.47 11.17 20.44
CA GLU A 50 16.97 12.43 21.03
C GLU A 50 17.68 13.31 19.99
N GLU A 51 18.24 12.68 18.96
CA GLU A 51 18.86 13.29 17.80
C GLU A 51 17.93 14.24 17.03
N LEU A 52 16.61 14.04 17.14
CA LEU A 52 15.59 14.91 16.55
C LEU A 52 15.12 16.03 17.49
N SER A 53 15.81 16.26 18.62
CA SER A 53 15.52 17.36 19.54
C SER A 53 15.54 18.74 18.88
N VAL A 54 16.14 18.89 17.69
CA VAL A 54 16.07 20.11 16.88
C VAL A 54 14.64 20.52 16.52
N LEU A 55 13.69 19.57 16.52
CA LEU A 55 12.27 19.81 16.26
C LEU A 55 11.52 20.32 17.50
N GLN A 56 12.12 20.28 18.71
CA GLN A 56 11.53 20.87 19.92
C GLN A 56 11.39 22.38 19.77
N ASP A 57 10.38 22.94 20.44
CA ASP A 57 10.05 24.36 20.42
C ASP A 57 9.72 24.92 19.02
N ARG A 58 9.21 24.08 18.12
CA ARG A 58 8.84 24.45 16.75
C ARG A 58 7.43 24.01 16.38
N PHE A 59 6.87 24.69 15.40
CA PHE A 59 5.68 24.25 14.70
C PHE A 59 6.08 23.30 13.58
N ILE A 60 5.55 22.08 13.59
CA ILE A 60 5.83 21.06 12.58
C ILE A 60 4.53 20.46 12.07
N ASP A 61 4.52 20.06 10.80
CA ASP A 61 3.42 19.30 10.21
C ASP A 61 3.52 17.83 10.64
N LEU A 62 2.45 17.30 11.24
CA LEU A 62 2.44 15.91 11.71
C LEU A 62 2.47 14.88 10.57
N ASP A 63 1.96 15.21 9.39
CA ASP A 63 2.04 14.33 8.22
C ASP A 63 3.47 14.26 7.70
N GLU A 64 4.22 15.36 7.72
CA GLU A 64 5.65 15.36 7.38
C GLU A 64 6.45 14.46 8.35
N VAL A 65 6.14 14.52 9.65
CA VAL A 65 6.79 13.66 10.65
C VAL A 65 6.41 12.20 10.46
N ASN A 66 5.13 11.93 10.16
CA ASN A 66 4.66 10.57 9.87
C ASN A 66 5.40 10.01 8.65
N TYR A 67 5.51 10.80 7.57
CA TYR A 67 6.25 10.43 6.37
C TYR A 67 7.75 10.21 6.64
N LEU A 68 8.40 11.10 7.39
CA LEU A 68 9.79 10.93 7.82
C LEU A 68 9.98 9.64 8.63
N ALA A 69 9.07 9.35 9.55
CA ALA A 69 9.13 8.14 10.37
C ALA A 69 8.99 6.87 9.50
N LYS A 70 8.07 6.87 8.54
CA LYS A 70 7.90 5.79 7.54
C LYS A 70 9.19 5.57 6.75
N ARG A 71 9.85 6.65 6.28
CA ARG A 71 11.15 6.58 5.58
C ARG A 71 12.27 6.04 6.46
N MET A 72 12.34 6.49 7.71
CA MET A 72 13.36 6.02 8.66
C MET A 72 13.16 4.57 9.11
N ASP A 73 11.96 4.00 8.93
CA ASP A 73 11.69 2.62 9.32
C ASP A 73 12.39 1.60 8.40
N SER A 74 12.63 1.96 7.13
CA SER A 74 13.40 1.12 6.21
C SER A 74 14.90 1.07 6.54
N PHE A 75 15.40 1.99 7.38
CA PHE A 75 16.83 2.09 7.67
C PHE A 75 17.31 1.00 8.63
N ASP A 76 18.44 0.40 8.28
CA ASP A 76 19.21 -0.40 9.20
C ASP A 76 19.88 0.44 10.31
N ARG A 77 20.58 -0.23 11.23
CA ARG A 77 21.23 0.45 12.37
C ARG A 77 22.35 1.41 11.95
N ASN A 78 23.05 1.13 10.87
CA ASN A 78 24.15 1.96 10.38
C ASN A 78 23.61 3.15 9.58
N GLU A 79 22.60 2.93 8.74
CA GLU A 79 21.90 3.98 8.00
C GLU A 79 21.25 5.00 8.95
N LYS A 80 20.64 4.55 10.06
CA LYS A 80 20.12 5.46 11.10
C LYS A 80 21.21 6.36 11.69
N LYS A 81 22.38 5.79 12.00
CA LYS A 81 23.51 6.57 12.53
C LYS A 81 24.10 7.52 11.49
N GLN A 82 24.21 7.07 10.24
CA GLN A 82 24.64 7.87 9.10
C GLN A 82 23.69 9.06 8.89
N PHE A 83 22.39 8.81 8.95
CA PHE A 83 21.36 9.83 8.88
C PHE A 83 21.51 10.88 9.99
N PHE A 84 21.60 10.48 11.26
CA PHE A 84 21.75 11.45 12.36
C PHE A 84 23.08 12.21 12.32
N ALA A 85 24.18 11.53 11.97
CA ALA A 85 25.48 12.17 11.77
C ALA A 85 25.41 13.23 10.66
N ALA A 86 24.78 12.90 9.53
CA ALA A 86 24.61 13.81 8.40
C ALA A 86 23.67 14.98 8.74
N ALA A 87 22.53 14.72 9.41
CA ALA A 87 21.59 15.75 9.83
C ALA A 87 22.26 16.79 10.74
N SER A 88 23.01 16.32 11.75
CA SER A 88 23.78 17.17 12.65
C SER A 88 24.87 17.96 11.91
N GLN A 89 25.61 17.30 11.01
CA GLN A 89 26.66 17.93 10.23
C GLN A 89 26.15 19.01 9.27
N CYS A 90 24.98 18.81 8.68
CA CYS A 90 24.34 19.78 7.80
C CYS A 90 23.61 20.89 8.57
N GLY A 91 23.36 20.70 9.86
CA GLY A 91 22.59 21.64 10.68
C GLY A 91 21.14 21.73 10.23
N PHE A 92 20.56 20.63 9.75
CA PHE A 92 19.17 20.59 9.32
C PHE A 92 18.23 20.74 10.51
N MET A 93 17.26 21.65 10.39
CA MET A 93 16.36 22.02 11.49
C MET A 93 14.88 21.89 11.14
N GLN A 94 14.55 21.56 9.89
CA GLN A 94 13.18 21.42 9.40
C GLN A 94 12.91 19.98 8.99
N VAL A 95 11.66 19.54 9.12
CA VAL A 95 11.28 18.18 8.73
C VAL A 95 11.46 17.99 7.22
N LYS A 96 11.17 19.00 6.39
CA LYS A 96 11.52 19.03 4.95
C LYS A 96 12.97 18.66 4.67
N ASP A 97 13.93 19.26 5.39
CA ASP A 97 15.36 19.01 5.18
C ASP A 97 15.73 17.56 5.55
N LEU A 98 15.14 17.06 6.65
CA LEU A 98 15.31 15.69 7.12
C LEU A 98 14.71 14.67 6.14
N ILE A 99 13.52 14.94 5.59
CA ILE A 99 12.90 14.11 4.55
C ILE A 99 13.82 14.04 3.33
N ASN A 100 14.30 15.18 2.82
CA ASN A 100 15.23 15.22 1.70
C ASN A 100 16.53 14.46 2.01
N LEU A 101 17.05 14.55 3.24
CA LEU A 101 18.21 13.76 3.65
C LEU A 101 17.97 12.24 3.53
N THR A 102 16.75 11.75 3.75
CA THR A 102 16.44 10.31 3.57
C THR A 102 16.61 9.84 2.12
N PHE A 103 16.58 10.74 1.14
CA PHE A 103 16.83 10.44 -0.28
C PHE A 103 18.29 10.64 -0.68
N ASN A 104 19.08 11.28 0.18
CA ASN A 104 20.44 11.73 -0.12
C ASN A 104 21.52 11.06 0.75
N LEU A 105 21.21 9.92 1.38
CA LEU A 105 22.17 9.23 2.27
C LEU A 105 23.45 8.80 1.54
N SER A 106 23.39 8.49 0.24
CA SER A 106 24.57 8.15 -0.57
C SER A 106 25.62 9.27 -0.64
N ARG A 107 25.22 10.53 -0.39
CA ARG A 107 26.14 11.68 -0.29
C ARG A 107 27.02 11.64 0.97
N PHE A 108 26.74 10.76 1.95
CA PHE A 108 27.42 10.75 3.23
C PHE A 108 27.96 9.38 3.58
N THR A 109 29.26 9.16 3.63
CA THR A 109 29.84 7.89 4.10
C THR A 109 30.22 8.00 5.57
N LEU A 110 29.56 7.20 6.43
CA LEU A 110 29.88 7.13 7.87
C LEU A 110 30.79 5.94 8.17
N VAL A 111 32.08 6.19 8.38
CA VAL A 111 33.05 5.14 8.75
C VAL A 111 33.06 4.94 10.26
N GLN A 112 32.66 3.74 10.71
CA GLN A 112 32.62 3.37 12.12
C GLN A 112 33.70 2.36 12.50
N ASP A 113 34.00 1.44 11.57
CA ASP A 113 35.04 0.43 11.74
C ASP A 113 36.30 0.83 10.96
N LEU A 114 37.42 0.92 11.67
CA LEU A 114 38.74 1.23 11.13
C LEU A 114 39.69 0.03 11.19
N SER A 115 39.15 -1.18 11.43
CA SER A 115 39.94 -2.41 11.56
C SER A 115 40.69 -2.80 10.29
N SER A 116 40.14 -2.46 9.11
CA SER A 116 40.74 -2.73 7.80
C SER A 116 40.39 -1.65 6.79
N MET A 117 41.37 -1.27 5.96
CA MET A 117 41.15 -0.34 4.83
C MET A 117 40.19 -0.93 3.80
N GLU A 118 40.21 -2.25 3.62
CA GLU A 118 39.26 -2.95 2.75
C GLU A 118 37.83 -2.73 3.21
N SER A 119 37.56 -2.90 4.51
CA SER A 119 36.23 -2.69 5.08
C SER A 119 35.75 -1.25 4.91
N VAL A 120 36.65 -0.27 5.09
CA VAL A 120 36.36 1.15 4.86
C VAL A 120 36.00 1.42 3.40
N GLY A 121 36.79 0.91 2.45
CA GLY A 121 36.53 1.12 1.03
C GLY A 121 35.28 0.39 0.54
N ARG A 122 35.02 -0.82 1.05
CA ARG A 122 33.78 -1.57 0.75
C ARG A 122 32.55 -0.82 1.22
N LEU A 123 32.58 -0.29 2.45
CA LEU A 123 31.51 0.55 2.99
C LEU A 123 31.31 1.81 2.14
N HIS A 124 32.39 2.52 1.80
CA HIS A 124 32.31 3.72 0.97
C HIS A 124 31.68 3.44 -0.39
N GLN A 125 32.12 2.37 -1.07
CA GLN A 125 31.55 1.98 -2.35
C GLN A 125 30.07 1.57 -2.24
N LEU A 126 29.70 0.82 -1.19
CA LEU A 126 28.31 0.46 -0.90
C LEU A 126 27.44 1.71 -0.75
N THR A 127 27.92 2.72 0.00
CA THR A 127 27.21 3.99 0.17
C THR A 127 27.01 4.71 -1.17
N LEU A 128 28.03 4.76 -2.03
CA LEU A 128 27.96 5.45 -3.32
C LEU A 128 27.03 4.74 -4.31
N SER A 129 27.02 3.41 -4.29
CA SER A 129 26.38 2.59 -5.34
C SER A 129 25.00 2.06 -4.93
N GLY A 130 24.64 2.10 -3.63
CA GLY A 130 23.42 1.51 -3.09
C GLY A 130 23.42 -0.03 -3.01
N GLY A 131 24.46 -0.68 -3.53
CA GLY A 131 24.65 -2.13 -3.53
C GLY A 131 25.99 -2.52 -4.13
N LEU A 132 26.40 -3.78 -3.92
CA LEU A 132 27.55 -4.41 -4.56
C LEU A 132 27.14 -5.80 -5.05
N GLY A 133 27.38 -6.10 -6.31
CA GLY A 133 27.30 -7.43 -6.89
C GLY A 133 28.39 -8.38 -6.38
N GLU A 134 28.20 -9.68 -6.62
CA GLU A 134 29.09 -10.74 -6.13
C GLU A 134 30.49 -10.72 -6.76
N GLU A 135 30.68 -10.11 -7.94
CA GLU A 135 31.94 -10.08 -8.68
C GLU A 135 32.73 -8.75 -8.50
N ASP A 136 32.23 -7.83 -7.68
CA ASP A 136 32.43 -6.42 -7.99
C ASP A 136 33.80 -5.83 -7.73
N MET A 137 34.71 -6.44 -6.95
CA MET A 137 36.08 -5.94 -6.82
C MET A 137 36.99 -6.87 -6.00
N GLU A 138 38.27 -6.94 -6.39
CA GLU A 138 39.31 -7.58 -5.58
C GLU A 138 39.51 -6.81 -4.25
N PRO A 139 39.74 -7.50 -3.12
CA PRO A 139 39.97 -6.87 -1.81
C PRO A 139 41.01 -5.75 -1.79
N SER A 140 42.04 -5.84 -2.63
CA SER A 140 43.08 -4.81 -2.75
C SER A 140 42.54 -3.47 -3.27
N VAL A 141 41.52 -3.49 -4.13
CA VAL A 141 40.91 -2.27 -4.69
C VAL A 141 40.13 -1.55 -3.59
N PHE A 142 39.32 -2.28 -2.81
CA PHE A 142 38.66 -1.69 -1.65
C PHE A 142 39.66 -1.12 -0.64
N ALA A 143 40.78 -1.80 -0.41
CA ALA A 143 41.81 -1.29 0.49
C ALA A 143 42.47 0.01 0.00
N GLU A 144 42.59 0.21 -1.32
CA GLU A 144 43.06 1.46 -1.93
C GLU A 144 42.04 2.57 -1.74
N ILE A 145 40.77 2.34 -2.08
CA ILE A 145 39.66 3.28 -1.89
C ILE A 145 39.56 3.74 -0.42
N GLY A 146 39.60 2.77 0.52
CA GLY A 146 39.51 3.10 1.94
C GLY A 146 40.67 3.94 2.44
N ARG A 147 41.88 3.70 1.92
CA ARG A 147 43.05 4.51 2.23
C ARG A 147 42.91 5.93 1.69
N GLU A 148 42.52 6.08 0.43
CA GLU A 148 42.31 7.39 -0.20
C GLU A 148 41.25 8.20 0.54
N LEU A 149 40.14 7.57 0.95
CA LEU A 149 39.08 8.22 1.71
C LEU A 149 39.62 8.78 3.04
N LEU A 150 40.32 7.96 3.84
CA LEU A 150 40.85 8.39 5.14
C LEU A 150 41.99 9.41 5.00
N GLU A 151 42.85 9.28 3.99
CA GLU A 151 43.95 10.22 3.72
C GLU A 151 43.46 11.55 3.12
N SER A 152 42.23 11.62 2.63
CA SER A 152 41.66 12.84 2.04
C SER A 152 41.59 14.03 3.01
N GLY A 153 41.60 13.78 4.32
CA GLY A 153 41.47 14.81 5.35
C GLY A 153 40.09 15.49 5.40
N ARG A 154 39.10 15.00 4.64
CA ARG A 154 37.73 15.55 4.59
C ARG A 154 36.80 15.00 5.67
N GLY A 155 37.24 13.96 6.38
CA GLY A 155 36.44 13.28 7.40
C GLY A 155 36.18 14.16 8.62
N LYS A 156 34.93 14.18 9.08
CA LYS A 156 34.51 14.90 10.28
C LYS A 156 34.14 13.91 11.38
N ILE A 157 34.72 14.07 12.55
CA ILE A 157 34.43 13.22 13.70
C ILE A 157 33.03 13.56 14.23
N THR A 158 32.20 12.54 14.38
CA THR A 158 30.86 12.61 14.98
C THR A 158 30.76 11.60 16.13
N GLU A 159 29.66 11.63 16.88
CA GLU A 159 29.40 10.66 17.95
C GLU A 159 29.24 9.22 17.43
N TYR A 160 28.98 9.05 16.12
CA TYR A 160 28.75 7.75 15.50
C TYR A 160 29.96 7.20 14.73
N GLY A 161 30.97 8.03 14.44
CA GLY A 161 32.12 7.67 13.61
C GLY A 161 32.66 8.86 12.82
N ILE A 162 33.45 8.59 11.78
CA ILE A 162 34.01 9.61 10.90
C ILE A 162 33.11 9.75 9.66
N LEU A 163 32.45 10.89 9.53
CA LEU A 163 31.55 11.19 8.41
C LEU A 163 32.31 11.89 7.29
N PHE A 164 32.18 11.36 6.07
CA PHE A 164 32.70 11.95 4.85
C PHE A 164 31.56 12.43 3.97
N VAL A 165 31.69 13.63 3.42
CA VAL A 165 30.75 14.16 2.41
C VAL A 165 31.31 13.85 1.04
N ASN A 166 30.52 13.15 0.23
CA ASN A 166 30.80 12.79 -1.15
C ASN A 166 30.38 13.97 -2.03
N GLU A 167 31.27 14.98 -2.11
CA GLU A 167 30.97 16.28 -2.72
C GLU A 167 30.51 16.17 -4.18
N GLU A 168 30.96 15.11 -4.86
CA GLU A 168 30.62 14.72 -6.23
C GLU A 168 29.16 14.31 -6.44
N ILE A 169 28.45 13.86 -5.39
CA ILE A 169 27.02 13.52 -5.46
C ILE A 169 26.21 14.73 -5.01
N PRO A 170 25.52 15.49 -5.88
CA PRO A 170 24.74 16.66 -5.46
C PRO A 170 23.69 16.30 -4.40
N PHE A 171 23.26 17.30 -3.63
CA PHE A 171 22.12 17.13 -2.73
C PHE A 171 20.84 17.50 -3.50
N ASP A 172 20.00 16.51 -3.76
CA ASP A 172 18.77 16.68 -4.55
C ASP A 172 17.58 16.99 -3.65
N GLU A 173 16.84 18.05 -3.97
CA GLU A 173 15.56 18.37 -3.31
C GLU A 173 14.44 17.57 -3.99
N VAL A 174 14.15 16.39 -3.44
CA VAL A 174 13.09 15.49 -3.92
C VAL A 174 11.73 15.88 -3.33
N TYR A 175 11.72 16.37 -2.09
CA TYR A 175 10.52 16.84 -1.39
C TYR A 175 10.51 18.37 -1.32
N ASP A 176 9.46 18.98 -1.88
CA ASP A 176 9.29 20.43 -1.99
C ASP A 176 8.70 21.10 -0.74
N GLY A 177 8.27 20.32 0.26
CA GLY A 177 7.56 20.82 1.45
C GLY A 177 6.05 20.87 1.28
N GLN A 178 5.51 20.29 0.21
CA GLN A 178 4.09 20.25 -0.06
C GLN A 178 3.61 18.86 -0.44
N VAL A 179 4.14 18.25 -1.51
CA VAL A 179 3.68 16.94 -2.01
C VAL A 179 4.65 15.82 -1.68
N PHE A 180 4.17 14.72 -1.13
CA PHE A 180 5.07 13.62 -0.75
C PHE A 180 5.59 12.85 -1.97
N PRO A 181 6.90 12.58 -2.04
CA PRO A 181 7.43 11.65 -3.02
C PRO A 181 6.84 10.25 -2.85
N GLU A 182 6.87 9.45 -3.92
CA GLU A 182 6.43 8.06 -3.85
C GLU A 182 7.21 7.27 -2.80
N TYR A 183 6.51 6.65 -1.86
CA TYR A 183 7.08 5.76 -0.87
C TYR A 183 6.12 4.65 -0.42
N TYR A 184 6.39 3.44 -0.88
CA TYR A 184 5.66 2.21 -0.51
C TYR A 184 6.10 1.70 0.87
N HIS A 185 5.42 2.13 1.93
CA HIS A 185 5.72 1.77 3.33
C HIS A 185 5.11 0.43 3.76
N GLU A 186 3.82 0.25 3.47
CA GLU A 186 3.04 -0.92 3.84
C GLU A 186 2.52 -1.63 2.59
N LYS A 187 2.18 -2.91 2.76
CA LYS A 187 1.59 -3.67 1.66
C LYS A 187 0.24 -3.08 1.29
N CYS A 188 0.04 -2.74 0.02
CA CYS A 188 -1.25 -2.35 -0.52
C CYS A 188 -1.55 -3.17 -1.80
N LEU A 189 -2.80 -3.18 -2.23
CA LEU A 189 -3.22 -3.87 -3.46
C LEU A 189 -2.91 -3.04 -4.70
N CYS A 190 -3.15 -1.73 -4.65
CA CYS A 190 -2.90 -0.84 -5.77
C CYS A 190 -2.22 0.44 -5.33
N THR A 191 -1.40 1.03 -6.19
CA THR A 191 -0.90 2.40 -6.02
C THR A 191 -1.55 3.28 -7.09
N ALA A 192 -2.30 4.29 -6.65
CA ALA A 192 -2.89 5.29 -7.53
C ALA A 192 -2.02 6.56 -7.53
N MET A 193 -1.62 6.99 -8.71
CA MET A 193 -0.92 8.25 -8.95
C MET A 193 -1.94 9.31 -9.34
N ILE A 194 -2.00 10.40 -8.57
CA ILE A 194 -2.98 11.48 -8.71
C ILE A 194 -2.24 12.72 -9.21
N GLU A 195 -2.65 13.27 -10.36
CA GLU A 195 -2.07 14.47 -10.96
C GLU A 195 -3.06 15.64 -10.91
N VAL A 196 -2.60 16.77 -10.39
CA VAL A 196 -3.31 18.07 -10.39
C VAL A 196 -2.31 19.15 -10.77
N GLY A 197 -2.49 19.76 -11.94
CA GLY A 197 -1.57 20.73 -12.51
C GLY A 197 -0.19 20.11 -12.81
N ASP A 198 0.84 20.65 -12.17
CA ASP A 198 2.24 20.20 -12.27
C ASP A 198 2.67 19.32 -11.08
N LYS A 199 1.72 18.93 -10.22
CA LYS A 199 1.97 18.20 -8.98
C LYS A 199 1.39 16.80 -9.02
N THR A 200 2.06 15.90 -8.30
CA THR A 200 1.70 14.50 -8.20
C THR A 200 1.75 14.04 -6.75
N GLU A 201 0.74 13.29 -6.33
CA GLU A 201 0.68 12.57 -5.05
C GLU A 201 0.30 11.11 -5.31
N TYR A 202 0.46 10.27 -4.30
CA TYR A 202 0.21 8.84 -4.38
C TYR A 202 -0.75 8.39 -3.28
N ALA A 203 -1.70 7.54 -3.64
CA ALA A 203 -2.58 6.84 -2.70
C ALA A 203 -2.30 5.33 -2.77
N TYR A 204 -2.04 4.72 -1.62
CA TYR A 204 -1.71 3.30 -1.47
C TYR A 204 -2.96 2.53 -1.02
N LEU A 205 -3.69 1.95 -1.97
CA LEU A 205 -5.04 1.40 -1.78
C LEU A 205 -5.01 -0.10 -1.43
N PRO A 206 -5.89 -0.60 -0.56
CA PRO A 206 -6.84 0.19 0.22
C PRO A 206 -6.15 0.94 1.37
N CYS A 207 -6.59 2.16 1.66
CA CYS A 207 -6.17 2.95 2.81
C CYS A 207 -7.33 3.67 3.49
N ASP A 208 -7.06 4.28 4.65
CA ASP A 208 -7.98 5.21 5.30
C ASP A 208 -8.35 6.34 4.31
N GLU A 209 -9.65 6.59 4.13
CA GLU A 209 -10.15 7.60 3.19
C GLU A 209 -9.53 8.99 3.40
N LYS A 210 -9.29 9.35 4.66
CA LYS A 210 -8.64 10.60 5.04
C LYS A 210 -7.20 10.73 4.52
N ALA A 211 -6.48 9.63 4.29
CA ALA A 211 -5.18 9.67 3.64
C ALA A 211 -5.30 10.15 2.18
N ILE A 212 -6.36 9.73 1.47
CA ILE A 212 -6.68 10.18 0.11
C ILE A 212 -7.08 11.66 0.13
N GLU A 213 -7.97 12.07 1.05
CA GLU A 213 -8.35 13.47 1.20
C GLU A 213 -7.15 14.39 1.45
N LYS A 214 -6.23 13.97 2.32
CA LYS A 214 -5.00 14.72 2.62
C LYS A 214 -4.10 14.83 1.39
N ALA A 215 -3.98 13.78 0.57
CA ALA A 215 -3.25 13.83 -0.69
C ALA A 215 -3.83 14.89 -1.64
N PHE A 216 -5.15 14.91 -1.82
CA PHE A 216 -5.83 15.95 -2.60
C PHE A 216 -5.61 17.37 -2.03
N ARG A 217 -5.69 17.54 -0.71
CA ARG A 217 -5.42 18.82 -0.06
C ARG A 217 -3.99 19.30 -0.30
N ARG A 218 -2.99 18.42 -0.23
CA ARG A 218 -1.58 18.74 -0.56
C ARG A 218 -1.41 19.10 -2.04
N LEU A 219 -2.16 18.48 -2.94
CA LEU A 219 -2.27 18.87 -4.35
C LEU A 219 -2.94 20.24 -4.56
N GLY A 220 -3.58 20.81 -3.53
CA GLY A 220 -4.33 22.06 -3.62
C GLY A 220 -5.76 21.89 -4.15
N SER A 221 -6.26 20.65 -4.18
CA SER A 221 -7.61 20.29 -4.62
C SER A 221 -8.51 20.04 -3.39
N SER A 222 -9.33 21.03 -3.03
CA SER A 222 -10.24 20.92 -1.88
C SER A 222 -11.58 20.24 -2.22
N ASP A 223 -11.93 20.19 -3.50
CA ASP A 223 -13.12 19.52 -4.03
C ASP A 223 -12.82 18.10 -4.55
N PHE A 224 -11.60 17.60 -4.29
CA PHE A 224 -11.12 16.29 -4.72
C PHE A 224 -11.14 16.09 -6.23
N SER A 225 -11.09 17.19 -7.00
CA SER A 225 -10.91 17.16 -8.45
C SER A 225 -9.47 16.82 -8.82
N TYR A 226 -9.30 16.14 -9.96
CA TYR A 226 -8.03 15.75 -10.53
C TYR A 226 -8.00 15.96 -12.04
N ASP A 227 -6.82 16.24 -12.58
CA ASP A 227 -6.62 16.23 -14.04
C ASP A 227 -6.48 14.80 -14.55
N ARG A 228 -5.83 13.94 -13.75
CA ARG A 228 -5.61 12.53 -14.09
C ARG A 228 -5.40 11.68 -12.84
N VAL A 229 -5.93 10.45 -12.85
CA VAL A 229 -5.55 9.39 -11.92
C VAL A 229 -5.18 8.15 -12.72
N LEU A 230 -4.09 7.49 -12.34
CA LEU A 230 -3.65 6.22 -12.94
C LEU A 230 -3.33 5.20 -11.84
N ILE A 231 -3.74 3.96 -12.05
CA ILE A 231 -3.22 2.83 -11.27
C ILE A 231 -1.84 2.48 -11.85
N VAL A 232 -0.78 2.78 -11.10
CA VAL A 232 0.62 2.60 -11.53
C VAL A 232 1.25 1.30 -11.03
N ASN A 233 0.70 0.72 -9.97
CA ASN A 233 1.06 -0.60 -9.48
C ASN A 233 -0.21 -1.34 -9.03
N SER A 234 -0.28 -2.64 -9.31
CA SER A 234 -1.44 -3.50 -9.05
C SER A 234 -0.95 -4.90 -8.69
N GLU A 235 -1.28 -5.33 -7.48
CA GLU A 235 -1.03 -6.67 -6.92
C GLU A 235 -2.33 -7.49 -6.86
N VAL A 236 -3.37 -7.04 -7.58
CA VAL A 236 -4.63 -7.77 -7.69
C VAL A 236 -4.46 -9.02 -8.55
N ASN A 237 -5.23 -10.05 -8.21
CA ASN A 237 -5.20 -11.31 -8.92
C ASN A 237 -6.40 -11.41 -9.88
N GLY A 238 -6.27 -12.20 -10.93
CA GLY A 238 -7.31 -12.36 -11.95
C GLY A 238 -7.18 -11.42 -13.14
N ARG A 239 -7.41 -11.98 -14.33
CA ARG A 239 -7.10 -11.33 -15.63
C ARG A 239 -7.94 -10.09 -15.91
N THR A 240 -9.13 -10.00 -15.33
CA THR A 240 -10.11 -8.94 -15.61
C THR A 240 -10.06 -7.80 -14.60
N TRP A 241 -9.36 -7.97 -13.47
CA TRP A 241 -9.41 -7.03 -12.35
C TRP A 241 -8.76 -5.68 -12.67
N ASP A 242 -7.64 -5.65 -13.39
CA ASP A 242 -7.04 -4.37 -13.80
C ASP A 242 -8.02 -3.56 -14.67
N SER A 243 -8.68 -4.20 -15.64
CA SER A 243 -9.69 -3.53 -16.48
C SER A 243 -10.94 -3.11 -15.70
N ARG A 244 -11.34 -3.90 -14.69
CA ARG A 244 -12.50 -3.60 -13.84
C ARG A 244 -12.22 -2.41 -12.93
N LEU A 245 -11.06 -2.39 -12.27
CA LEU A 245 -10.63 -1.25 -11.44
C LEU A 245 -10.46 0.01 -12.28
N GLN A 246 -9.95 -0.09 -13.50
CA GLN A 246 -9.88 1.05 -14.41
C GLN A 246 -11.27 1.57 -14.79
N ALA A 247 -12.24 0.69 -15.07
CA ALA A 247 -13.62 1.10 -15.35
C ALA A 247 -14.27 1.78 -14.15
N VAL A 248 -14.13 1.22 -12.94
CA VAL A 248 -14.61 1.84 -11.70
C VAL A 248 -13.93 3.19 -11.46
N LEU A 249 -12.62 3.31 -11.72
CA LEU A 249 -11.91 4.58 -11.59
C LEU A 249 -12.45 5.66 -12.53
N GLU A 250 -12.77 5.28 -13.78
CA GLU A 250 -13.29 6.18 -14.81
C GLU A 250 -14.74 6.60 -14.56
N ASP A 251 -15.59 5.66 -14.14
CA ASP A 251 -17.03 5.87 -14.00
C ASP A 251 -17.44 6.37 -12.61
N GLU A 252 -16.76 5.90 -11.56
CA GLU A 252 -17.16 6.07 -10.15
C GLU A 252 -16.12 6.82 -9.30
N GLY A 253 -14.84 6.81 -9.71
CA GLY A 253 -13.77 7.60 -9.11
C GLY A 253 -12.95 6.87 -8.05
N LEU A 254 -11.88 7.53 -7.59
CA LEU A 254 -10.84 6.95 -6.74
C LEU A 254 -11.35 6.44 -5.38
N PHE A 255 -12.32 7.13 -4.78
CA PHE A 255 -12.86 6.74 -3.47
C PHE A 255 -13.57 5.38 -3.53
N LEU A 256 -14.36 5.14 -4.58
CA LEU A 256 -15.04 3.85 -4.77
C LEU A 256 -14.07 2.73 -5.17
N VAL A 257 -12.98 3.06 -5.88
CA VAL A 257 -11.87 2.10 -6.07
C VAL A 257 -11.25 1.72 -4.73
N ASN A 258 -11.03 2.68 -3.83
CA ASN A 258 -10.48 2.42 -2.49
C ASN A 258 -11.40 1.51 -1.67
N GLU A 259 -12.71 1.79 -1.64
CA GLU A 259 -13.70 0.96 -0.94
C GLU A 259 -13.77 -0.46 -1.51
N LEU A 260 -13.82 -0.59 -2.83
CA LEU A 260 -13.85 -1.89 -3.51
C LEU A 260 -12.61 -2.72 -3.16
N LEU A 261 -11.42 -2.11 -3.23
CA LEU A 261 -10.17 -2.76 -2.82
C LEU A 261 -10.18 -3.14 -1.34
N GLY A 262 -10.83 -2.35 -0.49
CA GLY A 262 -11.05 -2.67 0.92
C GLY A 262 -11.88 -3.95 1.10
N ALA A 263 -12.96 -4.10 0.34
CA ALA A 263 -13.84 -5.27 0.39
C ALA A 263 -13.14 -6.58 -0.06
N VAL A 264 -12.24 -6.49 -1.04
CA VAL A 264 -11.50 -7.65 -1.58
C VAL A 264 -10.12 -7.87 -0.94
N ASN A 265 -9.68 -7.00 -0.03
CA ASN A 265 -8.37 -7.10 0.65
C ASN A 265 -8.18 -8.40 1.44
N ARG A 266 -9.29 -9.06 1.81
CA ARG A 266 -9.26 -10.34 2.52
C ARG A 266 -8.88 -11.53 1.64
N PHE A 267 -8.91 -11.37 0.31
CA PHE A 267 -8.65 -12.47 -0.63
C PHE A 267 -7.16 -12.85 -0.62
N GLN A 268 -6.92 -14.14 -0.51
CA GLN A 268 -5.59 -14.74 -0.42
C GLN A 268 -5.28 -15.63 -1.63
N THR A 269 -6.30 -16.14 -2.33
CA THR A 269 -6.12 -17.09 -3.44
C THR A 269 -6.71 -16.57 -4.73
N GLN A 270 -6.12 -16.97 -5.87
CA GLN A 270 -6.62 -16.67 -7.22
C GLN A 270 -8.10 -17.10 -7.39
N GLU A 271 -8.50 -18.21 -6.77
CA GLU A 271 -9.85 -18.75 -6.85
C GLU A 271 -10.91 -17.80 -6.26
N GLU A 272 -10.59 -17.05 -5.19
CA GLU A 272 -11.52 -16.05 -4.63
C GLU A 272 -11.76 -14.88 -5.61
N TRP A 273 -10.71 -14.43 -6.29
CA TRP A 273 -10.79 -13.37 -7.30
C TRP A 273 -11.53 -13.82 -8.56
N ASP A 274 -11.31 -15.06 -8.98
CA ASP A 274 -12.00 -15.68 -10.11
C ASP A 274 -13.48 -15.93 -9.78
N LYS A 275 -13.77 -16.40 -8.56
CA LYS A 275 -15.13 -16.59 -8.05
C LYS A 275 -15.91 -15.28 -8.04
N LEU A 276 -15.37 -14.21 -7.47
CA LEU A 276 -16.06 -12.91 -7.47
C LEU A 276 -16.26 -12.39 -8.90
N SER A 277 -15.31 -12.64 -9.80
CA SER A 277 -15.47 -12.29 -11.21
C SER A 277 -16.59 -13.09 -11.87
N ALA A 278 -16.68 -14.38 -11.61
CA ALA A 278 -17.75 -15.24 -12.08
C ALA A 278 -19.12 -14.79 -11.58
N MET A 279 -19.20 -14.44 -10.30
CA MET A 279 -20.42 -13.91 -9.67
C MET A 279 -20.87 -12.61 -10.34
N ALA A 280 -19.93 -11.72 -10.67
CA ALA A 280 -20.22 -10.48 -11.37
C ALA A 280 -20.76 -10.71 -12.79
N GLU A 281 -20.18 -11.67 -13.53
CA GLU A 281 -20.67 -12.07 -14.86
C GLU A 281 -22.07 -12.69 -14.78
N LEU A 282 -22.31 -13.59 -13.83
CA LEU A 282 -23.61 -14.21 -13.59
C LEU A 282 -24.69 -13.16 -13.25
N ALA A 283 -24.34 -12.17 -12.43
CA ALA A 283 -25.23 -11.08 -12.07
C ALA A 283 -25.35 -9.99 -13.15
N GLY A 284 -24.46 -9.97 -14.15
CA GLY A 284 -24.43 -8.94 -15.19
C GLY A 284 -24.08 -7.55 -14.65
N VAL A 285 -23.24 -7.46 -13.62
CA VAL A 285 -22.87 -6.21 -12.94
C VAL A 285 -21.37 -5.93 -13.03
N SER A 286 -21.01 -4.65 -13.02
CA SER A 286 -19.61 -4.20 -13.07
C SER A 286 -19.29 -3.01 -12.16
N ASP A 287 -20.30 -2.42 -11.51
CA ASP A 287 -20.13 -1.27 -10.62
C ASP A 287 -19.59 -1.69 -9.24
N SER A 288 -18.88 -0.76 -8.59
CA SER A 288 -18.21 -0.99 -7.32
C SER A 288 -19.16 -1.49 -6.22
N LYS A 289 -20.37 -0.93 -6.12
CA LYS A 289 -21.34 -1.27 -5.08
C LYS A 289 -21.83 -2.70 -5.22
N SER A 290 -22.23 -3.10 -6.42
CA SER A 290 -22.65 -4.46 -6.70
C SER A 290 -21.51 -5.45 -6.44
N LEU A 291 -20.28 -5.13 -6.85
CA LEU A 291 -19.10 -5.97 -6.59
C LEU A 291 -18.81 -6.13 -5.10
N MET A 292 -18.92 -5.05 -4.31
CA MET A 292 -18.75 -5.11 -2.86
C MET A 292 -19.82 -5.99 -2.19
N LYS A 293 -21.10 -5.85 -2.59
CA LYS A 293 -22.18 -6.72 -2.09
C LYS A 293 -21.92 -8.19 -2.46
N LEU A 294 -21.57 -8.46 -3.71
CA LEU A 294 -21.21 -9.82 -4.15
C LEU A 294 -20.04 -10.38 -3.34
N ALA A 295 -19.03 -9.55 -3.02
CA ALA A 295 -17.93 -9.96 -2.17
C ALA A 295 -18.39 -10.35 -0.76
N GLU A 296 -19.41 -9.70 -0.18
CA GLU A 296 -19.99 -10.06 1.12
C GLU A 296 -20.72 -11.41 1.08
N TYR A 297 -21.45 -11.70 0.00
CA TYR A 297 -22.23 -12.92 -0.19
C TYR A 297 -21.47 -14.04 -0.92
N MET A 298 -20.15 -14.01 -0.97
CA MET A 298 -19.31 -15.04 -1.62
C MET A 298 -19.64 -16.48 -1.20
N GLU A 299 -20.10 -16.70 0.03
CA GLU A 299 -20.46 -18.04 0.53
C GLU A 299 -21.80 -18.55 -0.03
N SER A 300 -22.66 -17.66 -0.52
CA SER A 300 -23.97 -18.03 -1.11
C SER A 300 -23.86 -18.46 -2.58
N PHE A 301 -22.66 -18.44 -3.15
CA PHE A 301 -22.39 -18.83 -4.52
C PHE A 301 -21.44 -20.02 -4.53
N ALA A 302 -21.65 -20.92 -5.48
CA ALA A 302 -20.70 -21.97 -5.81
C ALA A 302 -19.98 -21.61 -7.10
N PHE A 303 -18.68 -21.86 -7.15
CA PHE A 303 -17.86 -21.67 -8.34
C PHE A 303 -17.03 -22.93 -8.57
N ILE A 304 -17.15 -23.50 -9.77
CA ILE A 304 -16.51 -24.75 -10.15
C ILE A 304 -15.58 -24.45 -11.34
N PRO A 305 -14.28 -24.18 -11.11
CA PRO A 305 -13.38 -23.68 -12.14
C PRO A 305 -13.05 -24.69 -13.25
N GLU A 306 -13.15 -25.99 -12.96
CA GLU A 306 -12.74 -27.05 -13.90
C GLU A 306 -13.79 -27.36 -14.98
N VAL A 307 -15.02 -26.88 -14.83
CA VAL A 307 -16.16 -27.27 -15.68
C VAL A 307 -16.23 -26.38 -16.94
N GLN A 308 -16.28 -27.01 -18.12
CA GLN A 308 -16.34 -26.29 -19.41
C GLN A 308 -17.67 -26.47 -20.14
N ASP A 309 -18.36 -27.59 -19.92
CA ASP A 309 -19.60 -27.96 -20.59
C ASP A 309 -20.53 -28.77 -19.68
N GLN A 310 -21.71 -29.12 -20.19
CA GLN A 310 -22.72 -29.89 -19.46
C GLN A 310 -22.23 -31.29 -19.05
N GLU A 311 -21.38 -31.94 -19.86
CA GLU A 311 -20.84 -33.26 -19.50
C GLU A 311 -19.91 -33.14 -18.29
N ASP A 312 -19.00 -32.16 -18.30
CA ASP A 312 -18.12 -31.88 -17.16
C ASP A 312 -18.91 -31.53 -15.89
N LEU A 313 -19.95 -30.70 -16.03
CA LEU A 313 -20.84 -30.31 -14.93
C LEU A 313 -21.50 -31.54 -14.30
N ALA A 314 -22.06 -32.43 -15.12
CA ALA A 314 -22.69 -33.66 -14.67
C ALA A 314 -21.69 -34.58 -13.95
N ARG A 315 -20.49 -34.75 -14.52
CA ARG A 315 -19.43 -35.57 -13.91
C ARG A 315 -18.96 -35.02 -12.58
N TYR A 316 -18.82 -33.69 -12.46
CA TYR A 316 -18.52 -33.03 -11.20
C TYR A 316 -19.64 -33.28 -10.18
N TRP A 317 -20.90 -33.07 -10.56
CA TRP A 317 -22.06 -33.22 -9.68
C TRP A 317 -22.18 -34.63 -9.08
N ILE A 318 -21.97 -35.65 -9.91
CA ILE A 318 -21.99 -37.06 -9.50
C ILE A 318 -20.87 -37.36 -8.50
N ARG A 319 -19.67 -36.82 -8.74
CA ARG A 319 -18.50 -37.04 -7.89
C ARG A 319 -18.68 -36.44 -6.50
N GLU A 320 -19.23 -35.23 -6.43
CA GLU A 320 -19.39 -34.51 -5.16
C GLU A 320 -20.61 -34.98 -4.35
N ARG A 321 -21.56 -35.69 -4.97
CA ARG A 321 -22.80 -36.11 -4.31
C ARG A 321 -22.97 -37.63 -4.37
N ILE A 322 -22.78 -38.27 -3.22
CA ILE A 322 -22.91 -39.73 -3.02
C ILE A 322 -24.25 -40.28 -3.51
N GLU A 323 -25.31 -39.47 -3.50
CA GLU A 323 -26.65 -39.86 -3.94
C GLU A 323 -26.74 -40.19 -5.44
N TYR A 324 -25.80 -39.67 -6.24
CA TYR A 324 -25.76 -39.86 -7.69
C TYR A 324 -24.66 -40.84 -8.13
N ASP A 325 -24.05 -41.59 -7.21
CA ASP A 325 -22.95 -42.50 -7.51
C ASP A 325 -23.37 -43.57 -8.53
N ILE A 326 -22.58 -43.68 -9.61
CA ILE A 326 -22.89 -44.55 -10.75
C ILE A 326 -22.00 -45.79 -10.65
N TYR A 327 -22.61 -46.97 -10.73
CA TYR A 327 -21.84 -48.22 -10.83
C TYR A 327 -20.93 -48.19 -12.07
N PRO A 328 -19.65 -48.58 -11.98
CA PRO A 328 -18.70 -48.49 -13.09
C PRO A 328 -19.19 -49.12 -14.40
N GLU A 329 -19.99 -50.18 -14.33
CA GLU A 329 -20.55 -50.86 -15.49
C GLU A 329 -21.64 -50.07 -16.23
N LEU A 330 -22.18 -49.01 -15.62
CA LEU A 330 -23.22 -48.14 -16.17
C LEU A 330 -22.68 -46.79 -16.64
N GLU A 331 -21.40 -46.49 -16.38
CA GLU A 331 -20.77 -45.20 -16.70
C GLU A 331 -20.87 -44.87 -18.20
N ASP A 332 -20.56 -45.85 -19.06
CA ASP A 332 -20.61 -45.70 -20.52
C ASP A 332 -22.02 -45.48 -21.09
N TYR A 333 -23.07 -45.71 -20.30
CA TYR A 333 -24.47 -45.60 -20.73
C TYR A 333 -25.18 -44.38 -20.15
N PHE A 334 -24.54 -43.66 -19.24
CA PHE A 334 -25.14 -42.49 -18.60
C PHE A 334 -25.14 -41.28 -19.54
N LEU A 335 -26.26 -40.58 -19.60
CA LEU A 335 -26.43 -39.42 -20.47
C LEU A 335 -25.96 -38.15 -19.74
N TYR A 336 -24.64 -38.00 -19.60
CA TYR A 336 -24.02 -36.90 -18.87
C TYR A 336 -24.46 -35.52 -19.37
N GLU A 337 -24.43 -35.29 -20.68
CA GLU A 337 -24.84 -34.01 -21.29
C GLU A 337 -26.27 -33.61 -20.89
N GLN A 338 -27.24 -34.53 -20.99
CA GLN A 338 -28.63 -34.27 -20.61
C GLN A 338 -28.81 -34.06 -19.11
N PHE A 339 -28.03 -34.75 -18.28
CA PHE A 339 -28.06 -34.53 -16.84
C PHE A 339 -27.45 -33.18 -16.47
N GLY A 340 -26.38 -32.76 -17.17
CA GLY A 340 -25.78 -31.45 -17.03
C GLY A 340 -26.72 -30.32 -17.43
N GLU A 341 -27.44 -30.45 -18.55
CA GLU A 341 -28.49 -29.50 -18.94
C GLU A 341 -29.57 -29.37 -17.85
N GLN A 342 -29.96 -30.48 -17.21
CA GLN A 342 -30.93 -30.44 -16.12
C GLN A 342 -30.38 -29.69 -14.91
N ILE A 343 -29.13 -29.97 -14.51
CA ILE A 343 -28.46 -29.24 -13.41
C ILE A 343 -28.36 -27.75 -13.73
N GLU A 344 -27.98 -27.40 -14.96
CA GLU A 344 -27.88 -26.02 -15.43
C GLU A 344 -29.20 -25.27 -15.25
N ASN A 345 -30.30 -25.88 -15.71
CA ASN A 345 -31.64 -25.32 -15.56
C ASN A 345 -32.10 -25.25 -14.09
N ASP A 346 -31.80 -26.26 -13.27
CA ASP A 346 -32.24 -26.32 -11.88
C ASP A 346 -31.48 -25.33 -10.97
N THR A 347 -30.24 -25.03 -11.30
CA THR A 347 -29.38 -24.11 -10.54
C THR A 347 -29.44 -22.68 -11.05
N GLU A 348 -30.06 -22.45 -12.21
CA GLU A 348 -30.05 -21.17 -12.93
C GLU A 348 -28.63 -20.58 -13.06
N GLY A 349 -27.63 -21.46 -13.24
CA GLY A 349 -26.23 -21.08 -13.28
C GLY A 349 -25.73 -20.73 -14.68
N MET A 350 -24.44 -20.41 -14.77
CA MET A 350 -23.81 -19.91 -15.99
C MET A 350 -22.42 -20.52 -16.19
N PHE A 351 -22.15 -20.97 -17.42
CA PHE A 351 -20.80 -21.26 -17.91
C PHE A 351 -20.07 -19.97 -18.28
N LEU A 352 -18.83 -19.83 -17.82
CA LEU A 352 -18.02 -18.65 -18.10
C LEU A 352 -17.27 -18.79 -19.43
N PRO A 353 -17.01 -17.68 -20.17
CA PRO A 353 -16.29 -17.71 -21.44
C PRO A 353 -14.86 -18.27 -21.38
N GLU A 354 -14.17 -18.11 -20.25
CA GLU A 354 -12.81 -18.64 -20.03
C GLU A 354 -12.79 -19.98 -19.29
N GLY A 355 -13.96 -20.58 -19.08
CA GLY A 355 -14.13 -21.81 -18.33
C GLY A 355 -14.52 -21.60 -16.88
N GLY A 356 -15.22 -22.58 -16.34
CA GLY A 356 -15.80 -22.56 -15.00
C GLY A 356 -17.32 -22.40 -15.05
N TYR A 357 -17.98 -22.90 -14.00
CA TYR A 357 -19.43 -22.81 -13.82
C TYR A 357 -19.74 -22.13 -12.49
N VAL A 358 -20.67 -21.17 -12.49
CA VAL A 358 -21.08 -20.42 -11.30
C VAL A 358 -22.59 -20.47 -11.14
N TYR A 359 -23.06 -20.65 -9.91
CA TYR A 359 -24.48 -20.66 -9.58
C TYR A 359 -24.71 -20.21 -8.13
N VAL A 360 -25.95 -19.84 -7.81
CA VAL A 360 -26.37 -19.48 -6.45
C VAL A 360 -26.75 -20.74 -5.69
N GLU A 361 -26.23 -20.93 -4.48
CA GLU A 361 -26.62 -22.05 -3.61
C GLU A 361 -27.98 -21.76 -2.94
N ASP A 362 -28.83 -22.81 -2.87
CA ASP A 362 -30.23 -22.85 -2.41
C ASP A 362 -30.80 -21.62 -1.68
N GLY A 363 -31.93 -21.11 -2.20
CA GLY A 363 -32.90 -20.31 -1.44
C GLY A 363 -32.79 -18.79 -1.56
N HIS A 364 -31.91 -18.28 -2.43
CA HIS A 364 -31.77 -16.86 -2.69
C HIS A 364 -31.70 -16.58 -4.19
N SER A 365 -32.20 -15.42 -4.63
CA SER A 365 -32.03 -14.93 -6.00
C SER A 365 -30.93 -13.88 -6.09
N ILE A 366 -30.31 -13.73 -7.27
CA ILE A 366 -29.32 -12.67 -7.52
C ILE A 366 -29.90 -11.28 -7.17
N GLU A 367 -31.17 -11.07 -7.47
CA GLU A 367 -31.92 -9.84 -7.21
C GLU A 367 -32.07 -9.54 -5.72
N GLU A 368 -32.12 -10.57 -4.85
CA GLU A 368 -32.18 -10.39 -3.40
C GLU A 368 -30.84 -9.90 -2.82
N PHE A 369 -29.71 -10.31 -3.40
CA PHE A 369 -28.38 -9.84 -2.96
C PHE A 369 -28.07 -8.40 -3.38
N LEU A 370 -28.63 -7.96 -4.51
CA LEU A 370 -28.35 -6.63 -5.06
C LEU A 370 -29.29 -5.53 -4.54
N GLN A 371 -30.39 -5.86 -3.86
CA GLN A 371 -31.31 -4.88 -3.26
C GLN A 371 -30.66 -4.06 -2.14
N ASP A 372 -31.03 -2.78 -2.02
CA ASP A 372 -30.64 -1.91 -0.90
C ASP A 372 -31.57 -2.10 0.30
N GLU A 373 -31.02 -2.21 1.52
CA GLU A 373 -31.78 -2.29 2.77
C GLU A 373 -32.72 -1.09 3.02
N GLU A 374 -32.56 0.03 2.30
CA GLU A 374 -33.39 1.24 2.47
C GLU A 374 -34.89 1.04 2.16
N ASN A 375 -35.28 -0.02 1.43
CA ASN A 375 -36.69 -0.27 1.13
C ASN A 375 -37.48 -1.00 2.23
N LEU A 376 -36.85 -1.48 3.31
CA LEU A 376 -37.55 -2.20 4.38
C LEU A 376 -38.27 -1.29 5.40
N MET A 377 -38.01 0.03 5.42
CA MET A 377 -38.60 0.98 6.39
C MET A 377 -39.90 1.66 5.92
N MET A 378 -40.33 1.49 4.67
CA MET A 378 -41.54 2.16 4.11
C MET A 378 -42.75 1.23 3.95
N GLY A 379 -42.78 0.13 4.72
CA GLY A 379 -43.85 -0.88 4.70
C GLY A 379 -44.56 -1.09 6.03
N GLY A 380 -44.70 -0.05 6.87
CA GLY A 380 -45.49 -0.10 8.10
C GLY A 380 -46.79 0.70 7.96
N ILE A 381 -47.91 -0.01 7.86
CA ILE A 381 -49.30 0.51 7.78
C ILE A 381 -49.67 1.36 9.00
#